data_AF-A0A1I4SMR4-F1
#
_entry.id   AF-A0A1I4SMR4-F1
#
_cell.length_a   1.000
_cell.length_b   1.000
_cell.length_c   1.000
_cell.angle_alpha   90.00
_cell.angle_beta   90.00
_cell.angle_gamma   90.00
#
_symmetry.space_group_name_H-M   'P 1'
#
loop_
_entity.id
_entity.type
_entity.pdbx_description
1 polymer ?
#
loop_
_entity_poly.entity_id
_entity_poly.type
_entity_poly.pdbx_seq_one_letter_code
_entity_poly.pdbx_strand_id
1 'polypeptide(L)'
;MTEGIVPLRRRGEEASHIARIDIAAVELLASGEATSLQEARAEVILRNLRAQRDQMSSLLADLRGRGLTGDAQIDEVNASLNAAINQGIVQIDLFIAQARVLMTAAQQHKFEWSRTAGFAP
;
A
#
# COMPACT_ATOMS: atom_id res chain seq x y z
N MET A 1 -19.38 26.49 -14.83
CA MET A 1 -18.90 25.12 -15.05
C MET A 1 -17.40 25.13 -14.82
N THR A 2 -16.95 24.90 -13.59
CA THR A 2 -15.52 24.87 -13.23
C THR A 2 -15.03 23.44 -13.31
N GLU A 3 -14.21 23.15 -14.32
CA GLU A 3 -13.44 21.94 -14.44
C GLU A 3 -12.67 21.70 -13.13
N GLY A 4 -12.94 20.57 -12.48
CA GLY A 4 -12.19 20.13 -11.33
C GLY A 4 -10.77 19.82 -11.76
N ILE A 5 -9.84 20.75 -11.47
CA ILE A 5 -8.41 20.54 -11.65
C ILE A 5 -8.01 19.38 -10.73
N VAL A 6 -7.81 18.20 -11.30
CA VAL A 6 -7.14 17.08 -10.63
C VAL A 6 -5.70 17.54 -10.40
N PRO A 7 -5.22 17.70 -9.16
CA PRO A 7 -3.84 18.10 -8.94
C PRO A 7 -2.94 16.98 -9.43
N LEU A 8 -2.18 17.25 -10.49
CA LEU A 8 -1.02 16.45 -10.88
C LEU A 8 -0.06 16.47 -9.69
N ARG A 9 0.11 15.31 -9.03
CA ARG A 9 1.07 15.13 -7.92
C ARG A 9 2.38 15.82 -8.29
N ARG A 10 2.81 16.80 -7.49
CA ARG A 10 4.09 17.48 -7.73
C ARG A 10 5.20 16.44 -7.58
N ARG A 11 6.09 16.35 -8.57
CA ARG A 11 7.30 15.50 -8.59
C ARG A 11 8.13 15.53 -7.28
N GLY A 12 8.04 16.62 -6.50
CA GLY A 12 8.68 16.75 -5.19
C GLY A 12 8.03 15.92 -4.07
N GLU A 13 6.73 15.63 -4.14
CA GLU A 13 6.05 14.77 -3.17
C GLU A 13 6.45 13.30 -3.36
N GLU A 14 6.57 12.83 -4.60
CA GLU A 14 7.08 11.48 -4.90
C GLU A 14 8.52 11.29 -4.42
N ALA A 15 9.40 12.27 -4.66
CA ALA A 15 10.77 12.24 -4.13
C ALA A 15 10.79 12.17 -2.60
N SER A 16 9.88 12.88 -1.93
CA SER A 16 9.73 12.82 -0.47
C SER A 16 9.20 11.47 0.01
N HIS A 17 8.26 10.85 -0.71
CA HIS A 17 7.73 9.53 -0.36
C HIS A 17 8.78 8.43 -0.50
N ILE A 18 9.56 8.43 -1.58
CA ILE A 18 10.66 7.48 -1.78
C ILE A 18 11.73 7.67 -0.69
N ALA A 19 12.09 8.92 -0.37
CA ALA A 19 13.04 9.19 0.71
C ALA A 19 12.56 8.68 2.08
N ARG A 20 11.26 8.82 2.39
CA ARG A 20 10.69 8.27 3.64
C ARG A 20 10.73 6.75 3.67
N ILE A 21 10.48 6.09 2.53
CA ILE A 21 10.59 4.63 2.42
C ILE A 21 12.04 4.21 2.67
N ASP A 22 13.01 4.90 2.09
CA ASP A 22 14.42 4.58 2.26
C ASP A 22 14.90 4.76 3.69
N ILE A 23 14.48 5.82 4.38
CA ILE A 23 14.82 6.05 5.79
C ILE A 23 14.27 4.91 6.65
N ALA A 24 12.97 4.61 6.54
CA ALA A 24 12.34 3.54 7.31
C ALA A 24 12.93 2.15 6.96
N ALA A 25 13.34 1.94 5.71
CA ALA A 25 13.97 0.68 5.30
C ALA A 25 15.38 0.53 5.92
N VAL A 26 16.14 1.61 6.02
CA VAL A 26 17.43 1.61 6.73
C VAL A 26 17.22 1.33 8.22
N GLU A 27 16.18 1.89 8.84
CA GLU A 27 15.83 1.59 10.23
C GLU A 27 15.50 0.11 10.46
N LEU A 28 14.69 -0.50 9.59
CA LEU A 28 14.39 -1.94 9.67
C LEU A 28 15.62 -2.83 9.45
N LEU A 29 16.52 -2.42 8.56
CA LEU A 29 17.77 -3.13 8.35
C LEU A 29 18.68 -3.01 9.58
N ALA A 30 18.77 -1.82 10.17
CA ALA A 30 19.58 -1.55 11.36
C ALA A 30 19.03 -2.25 12.62
N SER A 31 17.71 -2.41 12.74
CA SER A 31 17.08 -3.16 13.84
C SER A 31 17.19 -4.68 13.70
N GLY A 32 17.68 -5.17 12.54
CA GLY A 32 17.76 -6.60 12.24
C GLY A 32 16.42 -7.23 11.84
N GLU A 33 15.38 -6.42 11.61
CA GLU A 33 14.06 -6.88 11.15
C GLU A 33 14.06 -7.30 9.67
N ALA A 34 15.08 -6.92 8.90
CA ALA A 34 15.25 -7.31 7.50
C ALA A 34 16.69 -7.79 7.21
N THR A 35 16.84 -8.75 6.29
CA THR A 35 18.16 -9.31 5.93
C THR A 35 18.85 -8.55 4.79
N SER A 36 18.12 -7.64 4.14
CA SER A 36 18.64 -6.80 3.05
C SER A 36 17.84 -5.51 2.93
N LEU A 37 18.44 -4.47 2.36
CA LEU A 37 17.75 -3.20 2.08
C LEU A 37 16.54 -3.38 1.16
N GLN A 38 16.61 -4.32 0.20
CA GLN A 38 15.51 -4.62 -0.70
C GLN A 38 14.31 -5.21 0.05
N GLU A 39 14.56 -6.16 0.95
CA GLU A 39 13.52 -6.75 1.81
C GLU A 39 12.91 -5.69 2.74
N ALA A 40 13.76 -4.84 3.34
CA ALA A 40 13.31 -3.75 4.19
C ALA A 40 12.40 -2.76 3.45
N ARG A 41 12.79 -2.33 2.23
CA ARG A 41 11.97 -1.45 1.38
C ARG A 41 10.62 -2.09 1.05
N ALA A 42 10.61 -3.37 0.68
CA ALA A 42 9.39 -4.09 0.38
C ALA A 42 8.45 -4.16 1.60
N GLU A 43 9.01 -4.44 2.78
CA GLU A 43 8.24 -4.48 4.02
C GLU A 43 7.67 -3.10 4.40
N VAL A 44 8.45 -2.01 4.26
CA VAL A 44 7.93 -0.65 4.49
C VAL A 44 6.77 -0.33 3.55
N ILE A 45 6.89 -0.66 2.25
CA ILE A 45 5.82 -0.44 1.27
C ILE A 45 4.57 -1.24 1.68
N LEU A 46 4.73 -2.50 2.08
CA LEU A 46 3.62 -3.34 2.54
C LEU A 46 2.96 -2.80 3.82
N ARG A 47 3.74 -2.33 4.80
CA ARG A 47 3.23 -1.68 6.02
C ARG A 47 2.42 -0.43 5.67
N ASN A 48 2.92 0.40 4.76
CA ASN A 48 2.21 1.61 4.30
C ASN A 48 0.89 1.27 3.58
N LEU A 49 0.89 0.27 2.70
CA LEU A 49 -0.32 -0.18 2.01
C LEU A 49 -1.37 -0.72 2.99
N ARG A 50 -0.96 -1.52 3.98
CA ARG A 50 -1.87 -2.01 5.04
C ARG A 50 -2.47 -0.86 5.84
N ALA A 51 -1.66 0.10 6.25
CA ALA A 51 -2.13 1.28 6.97
C ALA A 51 -3.14 2.11 6.15
N GLN A 52 -2.88 2.33 4.85
CA GLN A 52 -3.83 3.00 3.95
C GLN A 52 -5.14 2.23 3.81
N ARG A 53 -5.06 0.89 3.68
CA ARG A 53 -6.22 0.01 3.59
C ARG A 53 -7.09 0.08 4.86
N ASP A 54 -6.47 0.14 6.03
CA ASP A 54 -7.17 0.27 7.31
C ASP A 54 -7.84 1.65 7.45
N GLN A 55 -7.17 2.73 7.04
CA GLN A 55 -7.76 4.07 6.98
C GLN A 55 -8.98 4.12 6.05
N MET A 56 -8.87 3.56 4.84
CA MET A 56 -10.00 3.49 3.90
C MET A 56 -11.14 2.64 4.45
N SER A 57 -10.84 1.53 5.13
CA SER A 57 -11.84 0.68 5.77
C SER A 57 -12.58 1.41 6.89
N SER A 58 -11.86 2.22 7.67
CA SER A 58 -12.47 3.07 8.71
C SER A 58 -13.38 4.15 8.11
N LEU A 59 -12.93 4.84 7.06
CA LEU A 59 -13.75 5.83 6.34
C LEU A 59 -14.99 5.21 5.72
N LEU A 60 -14.88 4.00 5.16
CA LEU A 60 -16.00 3.26 4.61
C LEU A 60 -17.03 2.89 5.68
N ALA A 61 -16.56 2.45 6.86
CA ALA A 61 -17.44 2.13 7.97
C ALA A 61 -18.18 3.38 8.48
N ASP A 62 -17.50 4.51 8.60
CA ASP A 62 -18.12 5.80 8.95
C ASP A 62 -19.17 6.20 7.91
N LEU A 63 -18.83 6.14 6.62
CA LEU A 63 -19.74 6.51 5.53
C LEU A 63 -20.99 5.63 5.47
N ARG A 64 -20.86 4.33 5.72
CA ARG A 64 -22.00 3.38 5.78
C ARG A 64 -22.83 3.55 7.05
N GLY A 65 -22.24 4.04 8.14
CA GLY A 65 -22.95 4.36 9.37
C GLY A 65 -23.85 5.59 9.23
N ARG A 66 -23.60 6.45 8.25
CA ARG A 66 -24.47 7.58 7.93
C ARG A 66 -25.72 7.04 7.24
N GLY A 67 -26.87 7.19 7.90
CA GLY A 67 -28.17 6.93 7.28
C GLY A 67 -28.45 7.89 6.11
N LEU A 68 -29.54 7.65 5.39
CA LEU A 68 -30.01 8.57 4.36
C LEU A 68 -30.29 9.94 4.98
N THR A 69 -29.82 10.97 4.30
CA THR A 69 -30.01 12.36 4.73
C THR A 69 -31.39 12.90 4.30
N GLY A 70 -32.02 12.25 3.32
CA GLY A 70 -33.26 12.71 2.69
C GLY A 70 -33.02 13.71 1.57
N ASP A 71 -31.77 14.14 1.37
CA ASP A 71 -31.32 14.89 0.21
C ASP A 71 -30.76 13.91 -0.83
N ALA A 72 -31.48 13.79 -1.96
CA ALA A 72 -31.14 12.84 -3.01
C ALA A 72 -29.72 13.04 -3.59
N GLN A 73 -29.24 14.28 -3.65
CA GLN A 73 -27.91 14.58 -4.19
C GLN A 73 -26.82 14.15 -3.20
N ILE A 74 -27.02 14.40 -1.91
CA ILE A 74 -26.09 13.97 -0.86
C ILE A 74 -26.06 12.44 -0.78
N ASP A 75 -27.21 11.79 -0.87
CA ASP A 75 -27.32 10.34 -0.79
C ASP A 75 -26.64 9.65 -2.01
N GLU A 76 -26.77 10.22 -3.21
CA GLU A 76 -26.06 9.75 -4.41
C GLU A 76 -24.54 9.91 -4.30
N VAL A 77 -24.07 11.06 -3.79
CA VAL A 77 -22.64 11.30 -3.54
C VAL A 77 -22.10 10.29 -2.52
N ASN A 78 -22.83 10.04 -1.43
CA ASN A 78 -22.44 9.05 -0.44
C ASN A 78 -22.36 7.63 -1.03
N ALA A 79 -23.32 7.25 -1.89
CA ALA A 79 -23.28 5.96 -2.59
C ALA A 79 -22.05 5.85 -3.53
N SER A 80 -21.74 6.92 -4.24
CA SER A 80 -20.58 7.00 -5.15
C SER A 80 -19.25 6.92 -4.39
N LEU A 81 -19.11 7.64 -3.27
CA LEU A 81 -17.93 7.55 -2.41
C LEU A 81 -17.77 6.14 -1.82
N ASN A 82 -18.86 5.50 -1.39
CA ASN A 82 -18.82 4.12 -0.90
C ASN A 82 -18.26 3.16 -1.96
N ALA A 83 -18.71 3.29 -3.21
CA ALA A 83 -18.23 2.47 -4.32
C ALA A 83 -16.74 2.73 -4.62
N ALA A 84 -16.31 3.99 -4.66
CA ALA A 84 -14.93 4.36 -4.93
C ALA A 84 -13.97 3.87 -3.83
N ILE A 85 -14.35 4.02 -2.55
CA ILE A 85 -13.53 3.56 -1.41
C ILE A 85 -13.43 2.03 -1.42
N ASN A 86 -14.54 1.32 -1.65
CA ASN A 86 -14.52 -0.14 -1.82
C ASN A 86 -13.54 -0.59 -2.92
N GLN A 87 -13.60 0.06 -4.09
CA GLN A 87 -12.72 -0.27 -5.21
C GLN A 87 -11.24 -0.04 -4.85
N GLY A 88 -10.95 1.07 -4.17
CA GLY A 88 -9.59 1.36 -3.69
C GLY A 88 -9.06 0.31 -2.71
N ILE A 89 -9.89 -0.15 -1.76
CA ILE A 89 -9.53 -1.24 -0.84
C ILE A 89 -9.20 -2.53 -1.60
N VAL A 90 -10.03 -2.91 -2.58
CA VAL A 90 -9.80 -4.11 -3.41
C VAL A 90 -8.47 -4.00 -4.19
N GLN A 91 -8.16 -2.82 -4.72
CA GLN A 91 -6.89 -2.59 -5.42
C GLN A 91 -5.68 -2.71 -4.47
N ILE A 92 -5.77 -2.17 -3.26
CA ILE A 92 -4.69 -2.30 -2.27
C ILE A 92 -4.52 -3.77 -1.87
N ASP A 93 -5.61 -4.49 -1.61
CA ASP A 93 -5.57 -5.92 -1.27
C ASP A 93 -4.90 -6.74 -2.39
N LEU A 94 -5.18 -6.40 -3.66
CA LEU A 94 -4.52 -7.01 -4.82
C LEU A 94 -3.00 -6.72 -4.84
N PHE A 95 -2.59 -5.47 -4.63
CA PHE A 95 -1.17 -5.12 -4.60
C PHE A 95 -0.43 -5.81 -3.45
N ILE A 96 -1.04 -5.90 -2.27
CA ILE A 96 -0.48 -6.64 -1.14
C ILE A 96 -0.33 -8.13 -1.51
N ALA A 97 -1.33 -8.75 -2.14
CA ALA A 97 -1.27 -10.15 -2.55
C ALA A 97 -0.15 -10.38 -3.58
N GLN A 98 -0.06 -9.55 -4.62
CA GLN A 98 0.98 -9.64 -5.66
C GLN A 98 2.38 -9.46 -5.07
N ALA A 99 2.57 -8.48 -4.18
CA ALA A 99 3.85 -8.26 -3.51
C ALA A 99 4.30 -9.47 -2.68
N ARG A 100 3.38 -10.13 -1.96
CA ARG A 100 3.69 -11.37 -1.22
C ARG A 100 4.15 -12.50 -2.14
N VAL A 101 3.48 -12.67 -3.28
CA VAL A 101 3.86 -13.68 -4.29
C VAL A 101 5.28 -13.42 -4.80
N LEU A 102 5.57 -12.17 -5.18
CA LEU A 102 6.90 -11.79 -5.67
C LEU A 102 8.00 -11.97 -4.62
N MET A 103 7.74 -11.60 -3.36
CA MET A 103 8.71 -11.79 -2.26
C MET A 103 8.99 -13.26 -1.99
N THR A 104 7.95 -14.11 -2.02
CA THR A 104 8.10 -15.56 -1.84
C THR A 104 8.94 -16.16 -2.96
N ALA A 105 8.67 -15.78 -4.21
CA ALA A 105 9.44 -16.24 -5.37
C ALA A 105 10.92 -15.79 -5.30
N ALA A 106 11.18 -14.56 -4.87
CA ALA A 106 12.53 -14.04 -4.71
C ALA A 106 13.33 -14.79 -3.62
N GLN A 107 12.68 -15.15 -2.51
CA GLN A 107 13.30 -15.95 -1.45
C GLN A 107 13.62 -17.37 -1.95
N GLN A 108 12.70 -18.02 -2.66
CA GLN A 108 12.92 -19.36 -3.22
C GLN A 108 14.10 -19.39 -4.20
N HIS A 109 14.20 -18.42 -5.10
CA HIS A 109 15.31 -18.32 -6.05
C HIS A 109 16.67 -18.09 -5.36
N LYS A 110 16.71 -17.30 -4.28
CA LYS A 110 17.91 -17.10 -3.46
C LYS A 110 18.36 -18.39 -2.77
N PHE A 111 17.42 -19.18 -2.27
CA PHE A 111 17.69 -20.49 -1.66
C PHE A 111 18.23 -21.51 -2.68
N GLU A 112 17.65 -21.54 -3.88
CA GLU A 112 18.07 -22.47 -4.94
C GLU A 112 19.48 -22.17 -5.44
N TRP A 113 19.82 -20.90 -5.65
CA TRP A 113 21.18 -20.47 -5.99
C TRP A 113 22.21 -20.78 -4.90
N SER A 114 21.84 -20.61 -3.62
CA SER A 114 22.75 -20.92 -2.51
C SER A 114 23.06 -22.43 -2.43
N ARG A 115 22.06 -23.26 -2.77
CA ARG A 115 22.20 -24.73 -2.81
C ARG A 115 23.05 -25.20 -3.99
N THR A 116 22.95 -24.57 -5.17
CA THR A 116 23.71 -24.95 -6.36
C THR A 116 25.12 -24.37 -6.38
N ALA A 117 25.37 -23.24 -5.70
CA ALA A 117 26.69 -22.60 -5.62
C ALA A 117 27.66 -23.27 -4.61
N GLY A 118 27.28 -24.38 -3.97
CA GLY A 118 28.19 -25.17 -3.13
C GLY A 118 28.56 -24.53 -1.78
N PHE A 119 27.80 -23.53 -1.31
CA PHE A 119 27.92 -23.01 0.06
C PHE A 119 26.96 -23.78 0.98
N ALA A 120 27.42 -24.93 1.46
CA ALA A 120 26.89 -25.57 2.66
C ALA A 120 28.02 -25.63 3.71
N PRO A 121 27.69 -25.54 5.02
CA PRO A 121 28.64 -25.27 6.11
C PRO A 121 29.78 -26.27 6.26
#